data_AF-A0A518N4J1-F1
#
_entry.id   AF-A0A518N4J1-F1
#
_cell.length_a   1.000
_cell.length_b   1.000
_cell.length_c   1.000
_cell.angle_alpha   90.00
_cell.angle_beta   90.00
_cell.angle_gamma   90.00
#
_symmetry.space_group_name_H-M   'P 1'
#
loop_
_entity.id
_entity.type
_entity.pdbx_description
1 polymer ?
#
loop_
_entity_poly.entity_id
_entity_poly.type
_entity_poly.pdbx_seq_one_letter_code
_entity_poly.pdbx_strand_id
1 'polypeptide(L)'
;MSRVCQVTGKGVQTGNNVSHANNKTRRRFLPNLHERRFWVASENRWVKLRVSTAAMRTIDKNGIDVVLAELRARAKRSEENTMPSKRDKIRLISSANTGHFYTTDKNKKNTPGKMEIKKYDPVVRKHVIYKEGKIK
;
A
#
# COMPACT_ATOMS: atom_id res chain seq x y z
N MET A 1 -4.13 -8.91 9.03
CA MET A 1 -2.71 -8.93 8.58
C MET A 1 -2.52 -9.99 7.50
N SER A 2 -1.82 -9.66 6.42
CA SER A 2 -1.49 -10.63 5.35
C SER A 2 -0.55 -11.73 5.89
N ARG A 3 -0.86 -13.01 5.62
CA ARG A 3 -0.02 -14.17 6.01
C ARG A 3 1.18 -14.30 5.06
N VAL A 4 2.10 -13.35 5.15
CA VAL A 4 3.31 -13.26 4.34
C VAL A 4 4.53 -13.14 5.25
N CYS A 5 5.59 -13.88 4.92
CA CYS A 5 6.89 -13.76 5.57
C CYS A 5 7.57 -12.47 5.11
N GLN A 6 8.06 -11.66 6.06
CA GLN A 6 8.70 -10.38 5.74
C GLN A 6 10.01 -10.55 4.95
N VAL A 7 10.80 -11.56 5.28
CA VAL A 7 12.12 -11.82 4.66
C VAL A 7 11.96 -12.47 3.27
N THR A 8 11.38 -13.67 3.21
CA THR A 8 11.34 -14.46 1.97
C THR A 8 10.13 -14.15 1.09
N GLY A 9 9.15 -13.37 1.56
CA GLY A 9 7.92 -13.10 0.82
C GLY A 9 6.99 -14.30 0.66
N LYS A 10 7.27 -15.44 1.31
CA LYS A 10 6.40 -16.64 1.25
C LYS A 10 4.99 -16.30 1.75
N GLY A 11 4.01 -16.45 0.87
CA GLY A 11 2.60 -16.19 1.14
C GLY A 11 1.76 -17.47 1.16
N VAL A 12 0.45 -17.28 1.30
CA VAL A 12 -0.54 -18.37 1.17
C VAL A 12 -0.59 -18.81 -0.29
N GLN A 13 -0.47 -20.12 -0.52
CA GLN A 13 -0.68 -20.71 -1.84
C GLN A 13 -2.04 -21.40 -1.89
N THR A 14 -2.73 -21.30 -3.03
CA THR A 14 -3.99 -22.02 -3.26
C THR A 14 -3.73 -23.26 -4.09
N GLY A 15 -4.42 -24.36 -3.78
CA GLY A 15 -4.37 -25.58 -4.58
C GLY A 15 -5.59 -26.44 -4.34
N ASN A 16 -5.49 -27.73 -4.68
CA ASN A 16 -6.57 -28.70 -4.48
C ASN A 16 -6.09 -29.85 -3.59
N ASN A 17 -6.98 -30.44 -2.79
CA ASN A 17 -6.87 -31.83 -2.37
C ASN A 17 -7.32 -32.69 -3.54
N VAL A 18 -6.53 -33.70 -3.89
CA VAL A 18 -6.85 -34.65 -4.95
C VAL A 18 -7.07 -36.00 -4.28
N SER A 19 -8.25 -36.59 -4.45
CA SER A 19 -8.52 -37.94 -3.94
C SER A 19 -7.83 -38.99 -4.82
N HIS A 20 -7.82 -40.25 -4.35
CA HIS A 20 -7.33 -41.37 -5.16
C HIS A 20 -8.08 -41.51 -6.50
N ALA A 21 -9.39 -41.22 -6.51
CA ALA A 21 -10.22 -41.16 -7.72
C ALA A 21 -10.10 -39.81 -8.48
N ASN A 22 -9.10 -38.98 -8.17
CA ASN A 22 -8.86 -37.67 -8.77
C ASN A 22 -9.97 -36.61 -8.57
N ASN A 23 -10.82 -36.76 -7.56
CA ASN A 23 -11.79 -35.72 -7.19
C ASN A 23 -11.05 -34.54 -6.52
N LYS A 24 -11.25 -33.33 -7.05
CA LYS A 24 -10.50 -32.13 -6.64
C LYS A 24 -11.36 -31.24 -5.74
N THR A 25 -10.90 -30.98 -4.52
CA THR A 25 -11.53 -30.00 -3.60
C THR A 25 -10.56 -28.85 -3.30
N ARG A 26 -11.03 -27.60 -3.26
CA ARG A 26 -10.16 -26.42 -3.07
C ARG A 26 -9.55 -26.42 -1.66
N ARG A 27 -8.24 -26.13 -1.56
CA ARG A 27 -7.53 -25.93 -0.28
C ARG A 27 -6.54 -24.77 -0.34
N ARG A 28 -6.06 -24.38 0.84
CA ARG A 28 -5.01 -23.39 1.02
C ARG A 28 -3.81 -24.01 1.73
N PHE A 29 -2.61 -23.73 1.24
CA PHE A 29 -1.34 -24.05 1.87
C PHE A 29 -0.83 -22.81 2.61
N LEU A 30 -0.79 -22.92 3.93
CA LEU A 30 -0.41 -21.82 4.80
C LEU A 30 1.10 -21.89 5.09
N PRO A 31 1.81 -20.76 5.04
CA PRO A 31 3.20 -20.72 5.49
C PRO A 31 3.29 -20.87 7.02
N ASN A 32 4.30 -21.61 7.50
CA ASN A 32 4.60 -21.76 8.92
C ASN A 32 5.28 -20.48 9.45
N LEU A 33 4.47 -19.47 9.77
CA LEU A 33 4.90 -18.15 10.22
C LEU A 33 5.01 -18.08 11.75
N HIS A 34 6.12 -17.52 12.23
CA HIS A 34 6.42 -17.30 13.64
C HIS A 34 6.82 -15.85 13.87
N GLU A 35 6.46 -15.33 15.04
CA GLU A 35 6.95 -14.03 15.51
C GLU A 35 8.16 -14.28 16.42
N ARG A 36 9.30 -13.73 16.02
CA ARG A 36 10.59 -13.91 16.71
C ARG A 36 11.32 -12.57 16.78
N ARG A 37 12.22 -12.46 17.75
CA ARG A 37 13.09 -11.29 17.95
C ARG A 37 14.51 -11.67 17.57
N PHE A 38 15.17 -10.82 16.80
CA PHE A 38 16.57 -10.96 16.42
C PHE A 38 17.35 -9.81 17.02
N TRP A 39 18.48 -10.12 17.65
CA TRP A 39 19.42 -9.10 18.11
C TRP A 39 20.19 -8.57 16.91
N VAL A 40 20.25 -7.25 16.75
CA VAL A 40 20.98 -6.57 15.68
C VAL A 40 22.12 -5.81 16.31
N ALA A 41 23.34 -6.29 16.10
CA ALA A 41 24.53 -5.70 16.71
C ALA A 41 24.80 -4.29 16.20
N SER A 42 24.59 -4.03 14.90
CA SER A 42 24.81 -2.73 14.28
C SER A 42 23.92 -1.61 14.84
N GLU A 43 22.72 -1.94 15.31
CA GLU A 43 21.74 -0.98 15.83
C GLU A 43 21.55 -1.10 17.36
N ASN A 44 22.31 -2.00 18.00
CA ASN A 44 22.24 -2.32 19.43
C ASN A 44 20.80 -2.51 19.96
N ARG A 45 19.94 -3.19 19.17
CA ARG A 45 18.52 -3.38 19.52
C ARG A 45 17.95 -4.71 19.05
N TRP A 46 16.85 -5.11 19.68
CA TRP A 46 16.03 -6.23 19.23
C TRP A 46 15.04 -5.81 18.15
N VAL A 47 15.08 -6.50 17.01
CA VAL A 47 14.09 -6.31 15.93
C VAL A 47 13.10 -7.48 15.94
N LYS A 48 11.81 -7.16 16.04
CA LYS A 48 10.73 -8.15 15.93
C LYS A 48 10.39 -8.37 14.46
N LEU A 49 10.47 -9.61 13.99
CA LEU A 49 10.10 -9.98 12.63
C LEU A 49 9.13 -11.15 12.64
N ARG A 50 8.19 -11.14 11.68
CA ARG A 50 7.33 -12.29 11.36
C ARG A 50 7.95 -13.08 10.21
N VAL A 51 8.53 -14.22 10.57
CA VAL A 51 9.40 -15.02 9.73
C VAL A 51 8.85 -16.42 9.53
N SER A 52 9.11 -17.00 8.36
CA SER A 52 8.88 -18.42 8.11
C SER A 52 10.07 -19.24 8.58
N THR A 53 9.91 -20.55 8.76
CA THR A 53 11.02 -21.45 9.11
C THR A 53 12.18 -21.41 8.11
N ALA A 54 11.87 -21.29 6.82
CA ALA A 54 12.90 -21.11 5.79
C ALA A 54 13.64 -19.78 5.95
N ALA A 55 12.95 -18.71 6.34
CA ALA A 55 13.57 -17.40 6.57
C ALA A 55 14.49 -17.42 7.79
N MET A 56 14.16 -18.16 8.85
CA MET A 56 15.07 -18.33 10.00
C MET A 56 16.40 -18.94 9.54
N ARG A 57 16.37 -20.02 8.74
CA ARG A 57 17.59 -20.61 8.17
C ARG A 57 18.39 -19.64 7.30
N THR A 58 17.70 -18.76 6.55
CA THR A 58 18.38 -17.73 5.74
C THR A 58 19.06 -16.68 6.63
N ILE A 59 18.42 -16.26 7.72
CA ILE A 59 19.00 -15.32 8.69
C ILE A 59 20.23 -15.95 9.35
N ASP A 60 20.13 -17.21 9.77
CA ASP A 60 21.25 -17.91 10.41
C ASP A 60 22.43 -18.09 9.45
N LYS A 61 22.18 -18.30 8.15
CA LYS A 61 23.22 -18.47 7.12
C LYS A 61 23.90 -17.16 6.72
N ASN A 62 23.13 -16.11 6.48
CA ASN A 62 23.63 -14.87 5.88
C ASN A 62 23.90 -13.77 6.91
N GLY A 63 23.41 -13.92 8.14
CA GLY A 63 23.41 -12.88 9.16
C GLY A 63 22.22 -11.93 9.03
N ILE A 64 21.83 -11.32 10.16
CA ILE A 64 20.65 -10.44 10.24
C ILE A 64 20.88 -9.09 9.55
N ASP A 65 22.11 -8.56 9.59
CA ASP A 65 22.43 -7.24 9.03
C ASP A 65 22.25 -7.21 7.51
N VAL A 66 22.72 -8.25 6.82
CA VAL A 66 22.57 -8.40 5.36
C VAL A 66 21.10 -8.49 4.98
N VAL A 67 20.33 -9.31 5.70
CA VAL A 67 18.89 -9.48 5.45
C VAL A 67 18.13 -8.16 5.66
N LEU A 68 18.47 -7.39 6.70
CA LEU A 68 17.86 -6.08 6.92
C LEU A 68 18.22 -5.05 5.84
N ALA A 69 19.46 -5.07 5.36
CA ALA A 69 19.88 -4.22 4.24
C ALA A 69 19.09 -4.55 2.96
N GLU A 70 18.93 -5.82 2.63
CA GLU A 70 18.12 -6.27 1.49
C GLU A 70 16.64 -5.87 1.62
N LEU A 71 16.08 -5.99 2.82
CA LEU A 71 14.70 -5.58 3.10
C LEU A 71 14.50 -4.08 2.89
N ARG A 72 15.44 -3.25 3.37
CA ARG A 72 15.42 -1.79 3.16
C ARG A 72 15.55 -1.45 1.67
N ALA A 73 16.45 -2.12 0.95
CA ALA A 73 16.60 -1.92 -0.50
C ALA A 73 15.33 -2.32 -1.26
N ARG A 74 14.65 -3.40 -0.85
CA ARG A 74 13.36 -3.80 -1.43
C ARG A 74 12.27 -2.76 -1.18
N ALA A 75 12.23 -2.17 0.02
CA ALA A 75 11.28 -1.11 0.34
C ALA A 75 11.49 0.15 -0.53
N LYS A 76 12.74 0.59 -0.70
CA LYS A 76 13.07 1.73 -1.58
C LYS A 76 12.64 1.47 -3.03
N ARG A 77 12.92 0.28 -3.57
CA ARG A 77 12.46 -0.10 -4.92
C ARG A 77 10.94 -0.05 -5.06
N SER A 78 10.18 -0.48 -4.04
CA SER A 78 8.72 -0.39 -4.12
C SER A 78 8.21 1.04 -4.13
N GLU A 79 8.93 1.95 -3.47
CA GLU A 79 8.58 3.38 -3.43
C GLU A 79 8.88 4.05 -4.78
N GLU A 80 10.03 3.73 -5.39
CA GLU A 80 10.40 4.21 -6.74
C GLU A 80 9.49 3.67 -7.84
N ASN A 81 9.04 2.41 -7.73
CA ASN A 81 8.14 1.78 -8.72
C ASN A 81 6.66 2.15 -8.54
N THR A 82 6.30 2.82 -7.45
CA THR A 82 4.92 3.31 -7.28
C THR A 82 4.78 4.60 -8.07
N MET A 83 4.19 4.51 -9.28
CA MET A 83 3.79 5.72 -9.99
C MET A 83 2.87 6.55 -9.07
N PRO A 84 3.04 7.89 -9.02
CA PRO A 84 2.13 8.74 -8.28
C PRO A 84 0.69 8.46 -8.72
N SER A 85 -0.25 8.44 -7.77
CA SER A 85 -1.64 8.08 -8.06
C SER A 85 -2.15 8.91 -9.23
N LYS A 86 -2.74 8.23 -10.22
CA LYS A 86 -3.35 8.87 -11.40
C LYS A 86 -4.42 9.91 -11.03
N ARG A 87 -4.95 9.82 -9.80
CA ARG A 87 -5.89 10.76 -9.18
C ARG A 87 -5.16 11.66 -8.19
N ASP A 88 -5.33 12.96 -8.35
CA ASP A 88 -4.94 13.98 -7.38
C ASP A 88 -6.17 14.49 -6.65
N LYS A 89 -6.02 14.72 -5.35
CA LYS A 89 -7.05 15.39 -4.56
C LYS A 89 -6.96 16.90 -4.81
N ILE A 90 -8.04 17.49 -5.31
CA ILE A 90 -8.15 18.92 -5.62
C ILE A 90 -9.25 19.58 -4.80
N ARG A 91 -9.15 20.90 -4.62
CA ARG A 91 -10.23 21.73 -4.08
C ARG A 91 -11.00 22.36 -5.22
N LEU A 92 -12.30 22.49 -5.04
CA LEU A 92 -13.18 23.26 -5.89
C LEU A 92 -13.57 24.50 -5.08
N ILE A 93 -13.15 25.68 -5.53
CA ILE A 93 -13.37 26.98 -4.87
C ILE A 93 -14.55 27.68 -5.55
N SER A 94 -15.50 28.18 -4.76
CA SER A 94 -16.65 28.94 -5.28
C SER A 94 -16.19 30.23 -5.98
N SER A 95 -16.69 30.49 -7.19
CA SER A 95 -16.41 31.76 -7.88
C SER A 95 -17.09 32.97 -7.23
N ALA A 96 -17.99 32.76 -6.26
CA ALA A 96 -18.61 33.83 -5.49
C ALA A 96 -17.75 34.30 -4.31
N ASN A 97 -16.52 33.78 -4.15
CA ASN A 97 -15.55 34.16 -3.10
C ASN A 97 -16.09 34.05 -1.66
N THR A 98 -17.04 33.15 -1.43
CA THR A 98 -17.67 32.90 -0.12
C THR A 98 -16.83 32.07 0.84
N GLY A 99 -15.61 31.69 0.45
CA GLY A 99 -14.72 30.82 1.22
C GLY A 99 -15.14 29.34 1.26
N HIS A 100 -16.34 29.00 0.77
CA HIS A 100 -16.82 27.62 0.69
C HIS A 100 -16.09 26.83 -0.40
N PHE A 101 -15.68 25.59 -0.08
CA PHE A 101 -14.99 24.72 -1.03
C PHE A 101 -15.41 23.26 -0.87
N TYR A 102 -15.41 22.53 -1.98
CA TYR A 102 -15.54 21.07 -1.98
C TYR A 102 -14.18 20.43 -2.22
N THR A 103 -13.99 19.20 -1.76
CA THR A 103 -12.85 18.36 -2.16
C THR A 103 -13.32 17.31 -3.18
N THR A 104 -12.55 17.09 -4.23
CA THR A 104 -12.81 16.01 -5.20
C THR A 104 -11.49 15.40 -5.67
N ASP A 105 -11.56 14.17 -6.18
CA ASP A 105 -10.42 13.53 -6.82
C ASP A 105 -10.48 13.75 -8.33
N LYS A 106 -9.40 14.27 -8.92
CA LYS A 106 -9.26 14.55 -10.35
C LYS A 106 -8.29 13.59 -11.00
N ASN A 107 -8.70 13.00 -12.11
CA ASN A 107 -7.88 12.07 -12.88
C ASN A 107 -7.04 12.82 -13.92
N LYS A 108 -5.71 12.87 -13.73
CA LYS A 108 -4.79 13.63 -14.59
C LYS A 108 -4.83 13.24 -16.06
N LYS A 109 -5.14 11.97 -16.38
CA LYS A 109 -5.14 11.51 -17.78
C LYS A 109 -6.44 11.80 -18.53
N ASN A 110 -7.59 11.75 -17.84
CA ASN A 110 -8.89 11.95 -18.50
C ASN A 110 -9.29 13.44 -18.55
N THR A 111 -8.88 14.20 -17.54
CA THR A 111 -9.17 15.64 -17.44
C THR A 111 -7.86 16.41 -17.24
N PRO A 112 -7.14 16.79 -18.32
CA PRO A 112 -5.88 17.52 -18.22
C PRO A 112 -6.09 19.01 -17.88
N GLY A 113 -7.17 19.63 -18.37
CA GLY A 113 -7.50 21.04 -18.11
C GLY A 113 -8.02 21.29 -16.70
N LYS A 114 -8.06 22.56 -16.26
CA LYS A 114 -8.65 22.96 -14.97
C LYS A 114 -10.14 22.59 -14.93
N MET A 115 -10.57 21.99 -13.83
CA MET A 115 -11.95 21.54 -13.65
C MET A 115 -12.85 22.71 -13.25
N GLU A 116 -13.92 22.91 -14.01
CA GLU A 116 -14.99 23.85 -13.70
C GLU A 116 -16.32 23.10 -13.62
N ILE A 117 -16.99 23.17 -12.47
CA ILE A 117 -18.24 22.45 -12.23
C ILE A 117 -19.24 23.42 -11.60
N LYS A 118 -20.48 23.46 -12.09
CA LYS A 118 -21.58 24.13 -11.39
C LYS A 118 -21.98 23.27 -10.18
N LYS A 119 -21.78 23.81 -8.98
CA LYS A 119 -22.24 23.20 -7.73
C LYS A 119 -23.02 24.22 -6.91
N TYR A 120 -23.84 23.72 -6.00
CA TYR A 120 -24.56 24.56 -5.05
C TYR A 120 -23.57 25.23 -4.10
N ASP A 121 -23.73 26.55 -3.88
CA ASP A 121 -23.03 27.26 -2.81
C ASP A 121 -24.02 27.52 -1.67
N PRO A 122 -23.81 26.91 -0.47
CA PRO A 122 -24.73 27.06 0.65
C PRO A 122 -24.76 28.49 1.23
N VAL A 123 -23.72 29.31 1.00
CA VAL A 123 -23.64 30.68 1.51
C VAL A 123 -24.48 31.62 0.64
N VAL A 124 -24.38 31.49 -0.69
CA VAL A 124 -25.15 32.32 -1.65
C VAL A 124 -26.49 31.69 -2.03
N ARG A 125 -26.76 30.47 -1.54
CA ARG A 125 -27.97 29.66 -1.78
C ARG A 125 -28.34 29.48 -3.26
N LYS A 126 -27.33 29.47 -4.14
CA LYS A 126 -27.53 29.29 -5.59
C LYS A 126 -26.44 28.40 -6.17
N HIS A 127 -26.70 27.85 -7.36
CA HIS A 127 -25.69 27.10 -8.10
C HIS A 127 -24.70 28.08 -8.76
N VAL A 128 -23.43 27.96 -8.37
CA VAL A 128 -22.34 28.81 -8.82
C VAL A 128 -21.26 27.93 -9.46
N ILE A 129 -20.46 28.51 -10.35
CA ILE A 129 -19.31 27.80 -10.93
C ILE A 129 -18.23 27.66 -9.85
N TYR A 130 -17.76 26.44 -9.65
CA TYR A 130 -16.61 26.15 -8.82
C TYR A 130 -15.39 25.87 -9.69
N LYS A 131 -14.26 26.47 -9.35
CA LYS A 131 -12.99 26.34 -10.07
C LYS A 131 -11.97 25.56 -9.26
N GLU A 132 -11.11 24.83 -9.96
CA GLU A 132 -10.04 24.05 -9.35
C GLU A 132 -8.99 24.93 -8.63
N GLY A 133 -8.70 24.57 -7.39
CA GLY A 133 -7.63 25.11 -6.55
C GLY A 133 -6.78 23.99 -5.94
N LYS A 134 -5.54 24.34 -5.58
CA LYS A 134 -4.62 23.39 -4.93
C LYS A 134 -5.02 23.13 -3.49
N ILE A 135 -4.86 21.89 -3.04
CA ILE A 135 -4.82 21.58 -1.60
C ILE A 135 -3.51 22.15 -1.04
N LYS A 136 -3.62 22.90 0.06
CA LYS A 136 -2.49 23.24 0.91
C LYS A 136 -2.31 22.13 1.93
#